data_AF-A0A4U1IVV4-F1
#
_entry.id   AF-A0A4U1IVV4-F1
#
_cell.length_a   1.000
_cell.length_b   1.000
_cell.length_c   1.000
_cell.angle_alpha   90.00
_cell.angle_beta   90.00
_cell.angle_gamma   90.00
#
_symmetry.space_group_name_H-M   'P 1'
#
loop_
_entity.id
_entity.type
_entity.pdbx_description
1 polymer ?
#
loop_
_entity_poly.entity_id
_entity_poly.type
_entity_poly.pdbx_seq_one_letter_code
_entity_poly.pdbx_strand_id
1 'polypeptide(L)'
;MSALVKLADAARKQGRWTDAELGYREALKLRNDATVVGRLGLTLVAAGQPARGARNLMEAIERGGGVGPEKEEFFKVFKRIRPTVCLLYVKGNVNDAVVSIDGGPFHVENGTQFKLFVAPGKHVLEGKSEERGVARAERTCPEGGEATTVLLWHWPAGLPQKPERLFRRRKKDEVIPGIDDDRPADIPREEDEPPPRKPIFGGVGGEDRPAQKRGSVGGGVAVVSGVATWAPAVGVALHGSIRPVEVVSIGLDARAAWLTSGIGGEPIDGMTVGALVSVCGHWRWLFGCGAGHLGIISVTFDKTAFEGRGFTFFRPGLGARIGAAIPFSQVLGLQVSADVIGLNAGVRVLANGKQVSDQPPLMIGGNLLGVWEF
;
A
#
# COMPACT_ATOMS: atom_id res chain seq x y z
N MET A 1 -6.87 -35.02 -13.65
CA MET A 1 -6.19 -34.31 -12.53
C MET A 1 -6.22 -35.08 -11.21
N SER A 2 -7.40 -35.40 -10.63
CA SER A 2 -7.49 -36.08 -9.31
C SER A 2 -6.72 -37.42 -9.24
N ALA A 3 -6.71 -38.21 -10.31
CA ALA A 3 -5.95 -39.46 -10.38
C ALA A 3 -4.42 -39.26 -10.32
N LEU A 4 -3.89 -38.26 -11.03
CA LEU A 4 -2.45 -37.94 -11.02
C LEU A 4 -1.99 -37.46 -9.63
N VAL A 5 -2.79 -36.61 -8.98
CA VAL A 5 -2.51 -36.14 -7.62
C VAL A 5 -2.50 -37.31 -6.64
N LYS A 6 -3.48 -38.23 -6.71
CA LYS A 6 -3.52 -39.42 -5.85
C LYS A 6 -2.31 -40.34 -6.05
N LEU A 7 -1.89 -40.54 -7.30
CA LEU A 7 -0.70 -41.34 -7.62
C LEU A 7 0.57 -40.67 -7.09
N ALA A 8 0.71 -39.36 -7.26
CA ALA A 8 1.82 -38.59 -6.72
C ALA A 8 1.85 -38.62 -5.18
N ASP A 9 0.69 -38.49 -4.53
CA ASP A 9 0.56 -38.61 -3.07
C ASP A 9 0.98 -40.01 -2.58
N ALA A 10 0.61 -41.06 -3.30
CA ALA A 10 1.01 -42.44 -2.98
C ALA A 10 2.52 -42.63 -3.14
N ALA A 11 3.12 -42.14 -4.23
CA ALA A 11 4.56 -42.16 -4.44
C ALA A 11 5.30 -41.38 -3.34
N ARG A 12 4.80 -40.20 -2.96
CA ARG A 12 5.34 -39.37 -1.86
C ARG A 12 5.34 -40.12 -0.54
N LYS A 13 4.23 -40.78 -0.19
CA LYS A 13 4.12 -41.61 1.04
C LYS A 13 5.07 -42.80 1.05
N GLN A 14 5.42 -43.32 -0.12
CA GLN A 14 6.38 -44.42 -0.29
C GLN A 14 7.85 -43.94 -0.38
N GLY A 15 8.12 -42.64 -0.25
CA GLY A 15 9.46 -42.07 -0.39
C GLY A 15 10.00 -42.06 -1.83
N ARG A 16 9.16 -42.33 -2.83
CA ARG A 16 9.53 -42.28 -4.25
C ARG A 16 9.45 -40.84 -4.75
N TRP A 17 10.42 -40.02 -4.34
CA TRP A 17 10.38 -38.57 -4.55
C TRP A 17 10.37 -38.15 -6.02
N THR A 18 11.14 -38.82 -6.87
CA THR A 18 11.19 -38.52 -8.32
C THR A 18 9.85 -38.79 -9.00
N ASP A 19 9.22 -39.93 -8.69
CA ASP A 19 7.89 -40.29 -9.21
C ASP A 19 6.82 -39.30 -8.75
N ALA A 20 6.89 -38.89 -7.46
CA ALA A 20 5.98 -37.91 -6.90
C ALA A 20 6.16 -36.53 -7.55
N GLU A 21 7.40 -36.07 -7.74
CA GLU A 21 7.70 -34.81 -8.43
C GLU A 21 7.12 -34.82 -9.85
N LEU A 22 7.35 -35.89 -10.60
CA LEU A 22 6.81 -36.04 -11.96
C LEU A 22 5.28 -36.00 -11.95
N GLY A 23 4.64 -36.77 -11.07
CA GLY A 23 3.19 -36.83 -10.97
C GLY A 23 2.54 -35.47 -10.61
N TYR A 24 3.12 -34.72 -9.68
CA TYR A 24 2.64 -33.38 -9.36
C TYR A 24 2.86 -32.39 -10.50
N ARG A 25 4.00 -32.45 -11.21
CA ARG A 25 4.25 -31.60 -12.39
C ARG A 25 3.26 -31.86 -13.52
N GLU A 26 2.98 -33.13 -13.83
CA GLU A 26 1.95 -33.48 -14.82
C GLU A 26 0.56 -33.03 -14.37
N ALA A 27 0.23 -33.13 -13.08
CA ALA A 27 -1.02 -32.61 -12.56
C ALA A 27 -1.13 -31.08 -12.71
N LEU A 28 -0.05 -30.35 -12.47
CA LEU A 28 0.01 -28.89 -12.60
C LEU A 28 -0.11 -28.40 -14.05
N LYS A 29 0.35 -29.18 -15.03
CA LYS A 29 0.10 -28.89 -16.46
C LYS A 29 -1.38 -28.93 -16.82
N LEU A 30 -2.18 -29.78 -16.16
CA LEU A 30 -3.61 -29.85 -16.39
C LEU A 30 -4.39 -28.75 -15.65
N ARG A 31 -3.98 -28.43 -14.43
CA ARG A 31 -4.59 -27.36 -13.63
C ARG A 31 -3.58 -26.79 -12.65
N ASN A 32 -3.38 -25.48 -12.71
CA ASN A 32 -2.50 -24.75 -11.81
C ASN A 32 -3.14 -24.54 -10.42
N ASP A 33 -3.10 -25.58 -9.58
CA ASP A 33 -3.69 -25.64 -8.24
C ASP A 33 -2.65 -25.36 -7.13
N ALA A 34 -2.87 -24.33 -6.32
CA ALA A 34 -1.91 -23.89 -5.29
C ALA A 34 -1.63 -24.97 -4.22
N THR A 35 -2.59 -25.83 -3.91
CA THR A 35 -2.38 -26.93 -2.95
C THR A 35 -1.42 -27.97 -3.53
N VAL A 36 -1.56 -28.27 -4.82
CA VAL A 36 -0.67 -29.19 -5.53
C VAL A 36 0.74 -28.61 -5.63
N VAL A 37 0.88 -27.29 -5.84
CA VAL A 37 2.17 -26.59 -5.76
C VAL A 37 2.81 -26.77 -4.38
N GLY A 38 2.03 -26.62 -3.30
CA GLY A 38 2.54 -26.81 -1.93
C GLY A 38 3.04 -28.24 -1.68
N ARG A 39 2.29 -29.25 -2.13
CA ARG A 39 2.70 -30.67 -2.04
C ARG A 39 3.96 -30.98 -2.86
N LEU A 40 4.10 -30.38 -4.04
CA LEU A 40 5.34 -30.45 -4.82
C LEU A 40 6.50 -29.82 -4.03
N GLY A 41 6.27 -28.68 -3.38
CA GLY A 41 7.23 -28.06 -2.49
C GLY A 41 7.71 -28.97 -1.36
N LEU A 42 6.79 -29.62 -0.64
CA LEU A 42 7.13 -30.62 0.39
C LEU A 42 7.96 -31.78 -0.17
N THR A 43 7.60 -32.27 -1.36
CA THR A 43 8.27 -33.37 -2.04
C THR A 43 9.71 -33.00 -2.42
N LEU A 44 9.92 -31.80 -2.95
CA LEU A 44 11.26 -31.30 -3.31
C LEU A 44 12.16 -31.13 -2.10
N VAL A 45 11.62 -30.65 -0.98
CA VAL A 45 12.37 -30.57 0.28
C VAL A 45 12.80 -31.96 0.75
N ALA A 46 11.88 -32.93 0.73
CA ALA A 46 12.18 -34.32 1.11
C ALA A 46 13.21 -34.97 0.16
N ALA A 47 13.23 -34.57 -1.10
CA ALA A 47 14.20 -35.00 -2.11
C ALA A 47 15.59 -34.34 -2.00
N GLY A 48 15.84 -33.52 -0.96
CA GLY A 48 17.12 -32.81 -0.79
C GLY A 48 17.28 -31.58 -1.70
N GLN A 49 16.19 -31.02 -2.22
CA GLN A 49 16.20 -29.83 -3.08
C GLN A 49 15.53 -28.64 -2.40
N PRO A 50 16.12 -28.11 -1.30
CA PRO A 50 15.47 -27.11 -0.44
C PRO A 50 15.20 -25.78 -1.16
N ALA A 51 16.07 -25.35 -2.08
CA ALA A 51 15.86 -24.11 -2.84
C ALA A 51 14.62 -24.17 -3.74
N ARG A 52 14.49 -25.27 -4.51
CA ARG A 52 13.31 -25.51 -5.36
C ARG A 52 12.06 -25.73 -4.52
N GLY A 53 12.19 -26.42 -3.38
CA GLY A 53 11.10 -26.63 -2.43
C GLY A 53 10.58 -25.32 -1.83
N ALA A 54 11.48 -24.44 -1.38
CA ALA A 54 11.16 -23.13 -0.81
C ALA A 54 10.36 -22.25 -1.79
N ARG A 55 10.73 -22.25 -3.08
CA ARG A 55 9.97 -21.52 -4.11
C ARG A 55 8.52 -21.97 -4.18
N ASN A 56 8.29 -23.28 -4.30
CA ASN A 56 6.95 -23.84 -4.43
C ASN A 56 6.13 -23.68 -3.14
N LEU A 57 6.74 -23.84 -1.97
CA LEU A 57 6.05 -23.62 -0.70
C LEU A 57 5.64 -22.16 -0.52
N MET A 58 6.52 -21.21 -0.86
CA MET A 58 6.20 -19.79 -0.80
C MET A 58 5.06 -19.43 -1.75
N GLU A 59 5.12 -19.91 -3.01
CA GLU A 59 4.05 -19.70 -3.99
C GLU A 59 2.71 -20.26 -3.50
N ALA A 60 2.71 -21.48 -2.96
CA ALA A 60 1.51 -22.10 -2.41
C ALA A 60 0.94 -21.29 -1.24
N ILE A 61 1.79 -20.82 -0.32
CA ILE A 61 1.39 -20.00 0.83
C ILE A 61 0.76 -18.66 0.37
N GLU A 62 1.43 -17.94 -0.55
CA GLU A 62 0.96 -16.66 -1.08
C GLU A 62 -0.39 -16.82 -1.82
N ARG A 63 -0.58 -17.93 -2.54
CA ARG A 63 -1.82 -18.24 -3.26
C ARG A 63 -2.89 -18.92 -2.40
N GLY A 64 -2.68 -19.05 -1.09
CA GLY A 64 -3.64 -19.64 -0.17
C GLY A 64 -3.87 -21.16 -0.35
N GLY A 65 -2.87 -21.90 -0.81
CA GLY A 65 -2.91 -23.35 -0.95
C GLY A 65 -2.97 -24.11 0.37
N GLY A 66 -3.61 -25.28 0.35
CA GLY A 66 -3.83 -26.15 1.52
C GLY A 66 -5.02 -25.75 2.38
N VAL A 67 -5.53 -26.69 3.18
CA VAL A 67 -6.60 -26.45 4.18
C VAL A 67 -6.23 -27.07 5.53
N GLY A 68 -6.54 -26.36 6.63
CA GLY A 68 -6.29 -26.82 7.98
C GLY A 68 -4.84 -27.30 8.21
N PRO A 69 -4.62 -28.55 8.65
CA PRO A 69 -3.29 -29.08 8.96
C PRO A 69 -2.29 -29.05 7.79
N GLU A 70 -2.78 -29.16 6.55
CA GLU A 70 -1.91 -29.16 5.37
C GLU A 70 -1.27 -27.78 5.14
N LYS A 71 -2.03 -26.71 5.38
CA LYS A 71 -1.51 -25.34 5.29
C LYS A 71 -0.44 -25.10 6.37
N GLU A 72 -0.69 -25.58 7.59
CA GLU A 72 0.27 -25.50 8.69
C GLU A 72 1.57 -26.26 8.38
N GLU A 73 1.46 -27.42 7.73
CA GLU A 73 2.63 -28.19 7.26
C GLU A 73 3.47 -27.39 6.26
N PHE A 74 2.83 -26.69 5.31
CA PHE A 74 3.55 -25.82 4.35
C PHE A 74 4.35 -24.74 5.07
N PHE A 75 3.73 -24.01 6.00
CA PHE A 75 4.41 -22.97 6.79
C PHE A 75 5.53 -23.55 7.65
N LYS A 76 5.29 -24.69 8.31
CA LYS A 76 6.28 -25.33 9.19
C LYS A 76 7.52 -25.75 8.42
N VAL A 77 7.33 -26.41 7.26
CA VAL A 77 8.46 -26.84 6.42
C VAL A 77 9.16 -25.65 5.79
N PHE A 78 8.43 -24.63 5.31
CA PHE A 78 9.02 -23.41 4.78
C PHE A 78 9.88 -22.69 5.83
N LYS A 79 9.37 -22.50 7.05
CA LYS A 79 10.12 -21.87 8.16
C LYS A 79 11.40 -22.64 8.50
N ARG A 80 11.38 -23.97 8.40
CA ARG A 80 12.54 -24.83 8.66
C ARG A 80 13.62 -24.72 7.58
N ILE A 81 13.23 -24.64 6.30
CA ILE A 81 14.20 -24.58 5.19
C ILE A 81 14.63 -23.16 4.83
N ARG A 82 13.84 -22.13 5.17
CA ARG A 82 14.18 -20.73 4.88
C ARG A 82 15.60 -20.32 5.34
N PRO A 83 16.10 -20.73 6.53
CA PRO A 83 17.47 -20.39 6.95
C PRO A 83 18.56 -21.19 6.23
N THR A 84 18.24 -22.21 5.42
CA THR A 84 19.23 -23.00 4.68
C THR A 84 19.35 -22.62 3.21
N VAL A 85 18.56 -21.65 2.75
CA VAL A 85 18.53 -21.17 1.36
C VAL A 85 18.70 -19.66 1.32
N CYS A 86 19.25 -19.15 0.22
CA CYS A 86 19.36 -17.72 -0.01
C CYS A 86 18.18 -17.23 -0.86
N LEU A 87 17.60 -16.09 -0.47
CA LEU A 87 16.66 -15.37 -1.33
C LEU A 87 17.44 -14.39 -2.22
N LEU A 88 17.48 -14.67 -3.52
CA LEU A 88 18.19 -13.88 -4.52
C LEU A 88 17.21 -12.96 -5.26
N TYR A 89 17.42 -11.66 -5.16
CA TYR A 89 16.74 -10.64 -5.94
C TYR A 89 17.55 -10.33 -7.19
N VAL A 90 16.93 -10.49 -8.36
CA VAL A 90 17.53 -10.18 -9.65
C VAL A 90 16.86 -8.94 -10.20
N LYS A 91 17.66 -7.92 -10.54
CA LYS A 91 17.21 -6.70 -11.21
C LYS A 91 17.86 -6.59 -12.58
N GLY A 92 17.08 -6.29 -13.61
CA GLY A 92 17.49 -6.07 -14.98
C GLY A 92 16.99 -4.71 -15.48
N ASN A 93 17.64 -4.17 -16.51
CA ASN A 93 17.21 -2.94 -17.20
C ASN A 93 16.40 -3.21 -18.48
N VAL A 94 16.10 -4.47 -18.78
CA VAL A 94 15.34 -4.88 -19.98
C VAL A 94 14.28 -5.91 -19.60
N ASN A 95 13.11 -5.85 -20.25
CA ASN A 95 11.95 -6.69 -19.93
C ASN A 95 11.87 -7.99 -20.76
N ASP A 96 12.56 -8.07 -21.90
CA ASP A 96 12.59 -9.24 -22.81
C ASP A 96 13.68 -10.26 -22.43
N ALA A 97 14.45 -9.97 -21.38
CA ALA A 97 15.57 -10.79 -20.99
C ALA A 97 15.12 -12.11 -20.35
N VAL A 98 15.68 -13.21 -20.85
CA VAL A 98 15.51 -14.53 -20.27
C VAL A 98 16.74 -14.87 -19.43
N VAL A 99 16.56 -15.21 -18.15
CA VAL A 99 17.67 -15.37 -17.20
C VAL A 99 17.90 -16.82 -16.81
N SER A 100 19.14 -17.29 -16.91
CA SER A 100 19.63 -18.58 -16.42
C SER A 100 20.55 -18.39 -15.22
N ILE A 101 20.64 -19.41 -14.39
CA ILE A 101 21.47 -19.42 -13.17
C ILE A 101 22.25 -20.73 -13.17
N ASP A 102 23.58 -20.62 -13.06
CA ASP A 102 24.53 -21.74 -13.10
C ASP A 102 24.38 -22.65 -14.33
N GLY A 103 24.00 -22.07 -15.48
CA GLY A 103 23.71 -22.81 -16.71
C GLY A 103 22.42 -23.64 -16.66
N GLY A 104 21.62 -23.50 -15.61
CA GLY A 104 20.29 -24.09 -15.50
C GLY A 104 19.29 -23.53 -16.53
N PRO A 105 18.11 -24.15 -16.66
CA PRO A 105 17.10 -23.71 -17.61
C PRO A 105 16.68 -22.27 -17.31
N PHE A 106 16.53 -21.53 -18.39
CA PHE A 106 16.06 -20.16 -18.41
C PHE A 106 14.72 -19.98 -17.68
N HIS A 107 14.69 -19.04 -16.72
CA HIS A 107 13.48 -18.56 -16.08
C HIS A 107 12.85 -17.47 -16.94
N VAL A 108 11.62 -17.71 -17.40
CA VAL A 108 10.83 -16.80 -18.26
C VAL A 108 9.90 -15.93 -17.42
N GLU A 109 10.28 -15.59 -16.18
CA GLU A 109 9.48 -14.67 -15.38
C GLU A 109 9.63 -13.26 -15.98
N ASN A 110 8.66 -12.89 -16.83
CA ASN A 110 8.57 -11.63 -17.55
C ASN A 110 8.69 -10.45 -16.59
N GLY A 111 9.88 -9.86 -16.49
CA GLY A 111 10.06 -8.67 -15.68
C GLY A 111 11.51 -8.23 -15.57
N THR A 112 11.67 -6.92 -15.40
CA THR A 112 12.93 -6.30 -14.99
C THR A 112 13.32 -6.69 -13.56
N GLN A 113 12.45 -7.29 -12.75
CA GLN A 113 12.76 -7.65 -11.38
C GLN A 113 12.03 -8.93 -10.98
N PHE A 114 12.75 -9.91 -10.44
CA PHE A 114 12.18 -11.13 -9.88
C PHE A 114 13.01 -11.64 -8.69
N LYS A 115 12.41 -12.53 -7.90
CA LYS A 115 13.02 -13.12 -6.70
C LYS A 115 12.99 -14.64 -6.82
N LEU A 116 14.06 -15.31 -6.40
CA LEU A 116 14.09 -16.76 -6.36
C LEU A 116 14.91 -17.28 -5.18
N PHE A 117 14.70 -18.53 -4.82
CA PHE A 117 15.53 -19.22 -3.85
C PHE A 117 16.64 -20.00 -4.56
N VAL A 118 17.88 -19.81 -4.09
CA VAL A 118 19.07 -20.55 -4.55
C VAL A 118 19.76 -21.22 -3.36
N ALA A 119 20.59 -22.21 -3.64
CA ALA A 119 21.47 -22.79 -2.63
C ALA A 119 22.46 -21.73 -2.11
N PRO A 120 23.03 -21.88 -0.91
CA PRO A 120 24.16 -21.03 -0.50
C PRO A 120 25.38 -21.29 -1.38
N GLY A 121 26.13 -20.24 -1.71
CA GLY A 121 27.35 -20.35 -2.52
C GLY A 121 27.48 -19.30 -3.61
N LYS A 122 28.44 -19.51 -4.52
CA LYS A 122 28.66 -18.64 -5.68
C LYS A 122 27.74 -19.06 -6.81
N HIS A 123 27.03 -18.09 -7.39
CA HIS A 123 26.15 -18.28 -8.53
C HIS A 123 26.52 -17.37 -9.69
N VAL A 124 26.42 -17.90 -10.91
CA VAL A 124 26.59 -17.14 -12.13
C VAL A 124 25.23 -16.97 -12.79
N LEU A 125 24.80 -15.72 -12.92
CA LEU A 125 23.58 -15.36 -13.63
C LEU A 125 23.93 -14.93 -15.04
N GLU A 126 23.23 -15.50 -16.02
CA GLU A 126 23.33 -15.11 -17.42
C GLU A 126 21.94 -14.77 -17.95
N GLY A 127 21.77 -13.51 -18.34
CA GLY A 127 20.56 -13.03 -18.99
C GLY A 127 20.77 -12.82 -20.48
N LYS A 128 19.87 -13.34 -21.31
CA LYS A 128 19.87 -13.20 -22.77
C LYS A 128 18.65 -12.41 -23.22
N SER A 129 18.86 -11.31 -23.92
CA SER A 129 17.83 -10.48 -24.58
C SER A 129 18.03 -10.57 -26.09
N GLU A 130 16.91 -10.61 -26.84
CA GLU A 130 16.96 -10.68 -28.30
C GLU A 130 17.52 -9.38 -28.88
N GLU A 131 17.15 -8.23 -28.32
CA GLU A 131 17.59 -6.91 -28.79
C GLU A 131 18.95 -6.47 -28.24
N ARG A 132 19.32 -6.97 -27.05
CA ARG A 132 20.46 -6.45 -26.27
C ARG A 132 21.62 -7.41 -26.08
N GLY A 133 21.48 -8.66 -26.55
CA GLY A 133 22.50 -9.68 -26.36
C GLY A 133 22.55 -10.22 -24.92
N VAL A 134 23.75 -10.52 -24.44
CA VAL A 134 23.95 -11.27 -23.19
C VAL A 134 24.53 -10.37 -22.08
N ALA A 135 23.95 -10.43 -20.89
CA ALA A 135 24.48 -9.85 -19.66
C ALA A 135 24.84 -10.96 -18.68
N ARG A 136 25.96 -10.81 -17.97
CA ARG A 136 26.42 -11.78 -16.95
C ARG A 136 26.72 -11.07 -15.63
N ALA A 137 26.39 -11.71 -14.53
CA ALA A 137 26.74 -11.26 -13.19
C ALA A 137 27.07 -12.45 -12.28
N GLU A 138 28.08 -12.31 -11.43
CA GLU A 138 28.39 -13.28 -10.37
C GLU A 138 27.86 -12.76 -9.03
N ARG A 139 27.26 -13.64 -8.24
CA ARG A 139 26.80 -13.29 -6.89
C ARG A 139 27.04 -14.42 -5.90
N THR A 140 27.65 -14.09 -4.76
CA THR A 140 27.71 -14.99 -3.62
C THR A 140 26.44 -14.83 -2.77
N CYS A 141 25.77 -15.95 -2.53
CA CYS A 141 24.51 -16.07 -1.80
C CYS A 141 24.78 -16.63 -0.40
N PRO A 142 24.54 -15.84 0.68
CA PRO A 142 24.74 -16.31 2.04
C PRO A 142 23.68 -17.32 2.46
N GLU A 143 24.05 -18.27 3.32
CA GLU A 143 23.09 -19.21 3.90
C GLU A 143 22.05 -18.48 4.76
N GLY A 144 20.77 -18.73 4.50
CA GLY A 144 19.63 -18.13 5.20
C GLY A 144 19.39 -16.65 4.96
N GLY A 145 20.30 -15.97 4.28
CA GLY A 145 20.24 -14.55 4.03
C GLY A 145 19.50 -14.17 2.74
N GLU A 146 19.81 -12.97 2.29
CA GLU A 146 19.31 -12.39 1.05
C GLU A 146 20.48 -11.81 0.26
N ALA A 147 20.39 -11.86 -1.07
CA ALA A 147 21.37 -11.27 -1.96
C ALA A 147 20.64 -10.52 -3.08
N THR A 148 21.22 -9.40 -3.54
CA THR A 148 20.73 -8.67 -4.71
C THR A 148 21.80 -8.70 -5.79
N THR A 149 21.40 -8.98 -7.02
CA THR A 149 22.24 -8.90 -8.21
C THR A 149 21.57 -8.06 -9.30
N VAL A 150 22.38 -7.39 -10.10
CA VAL A 150 21.92 -6.52 -11.18
C VAL A 150 22.52 -7.03 -12.49
N LEU A 151 21.66 -7.36 -13.45
CA LEU A 151 22.03 -7.64 -14.84
C LEU A 151 21.86 -6.36 -15.65
N LEU A 152 22.98 -5.81 -16.13
CA LEU A 152 22.99 -4.61 -16.95
C LEU A 152 23.33 -4.98 -18.39
N TRP A 153 22.34 -4.81 -19.27
CA TRP A 153 22.56 -4.88 -20.70
C TRP A 153 23.00 -3.51 -21.19
N HIS A 154 24.18 -3.47 -21.79
CA HIS A 154 24.68 -2.28 -22.45
C HIS A 154 23.97 -2.11 -23.78
N TRP A 155 23.66 -0.86 -24.12
CA TRP A 155 23.17 -0.56 -25.46
C TRP A 155 24.26 -0.89 -26.48
N PRO A 156 23.94 -1.52 -27.62
CA PRO A 156 24.90 -1.70 -28.68
C PRO A 156 25.48 -0.33 -29.06
N ALA A 157 26.81 -0.23 -29.11
CA ALA A 157 27.49 0.99 -29.52
C ALA A 157 27.02 1.33 -30.94
N GLY A 158 26.35 2.48 -31.11
CA GLY A 158 25.85 2.93 -32.41
C GLY A 158 24.34 3.19 -32.52
N LEU A 159 23.62 3.38 -31.42
CA LEU A 159 22.28 3.97 -31.51
C LEU A 159 22.32 5.26 -32.35
N PRO A 160 21.35 5.49 -33.26
CA PRO A 160 21.26 6.77 -33.94
C PRO A 160 21.17 7.84 -32.86
N GLN A 161 22.17 8.72 -32.83
CA GLN A 161 22.10 9.92 -32.00
C GLN A 161 20.75 10.57 -32.29
N LYS A 162 20.02 10.90 -31.22
CA LYS A 162 18.72 11.61 -31.26
C LYS A 162 18.69 12.52 -32.49
N PRO A 163 17.71 12.41 -33.40
CA PRO A 163 17.64 13.35 -34.51
C PRO A 163 17.62 14.75 -33.92
N GLU A 164 18.67 15.52 -34.23
CA GLU A 164 18.98 16.82 -33.62
C GLU A 164 17.97 17.92 -34.01
N ARG A 165 16.80 17.55 -34.53
CA ARG A 165 15.90 18.44 -35.25
C ARG A 165 14.44 18.25 -34.85
N LEU A 166 14.10 18.63 -33.62
CA LEU A 166 12.75 19.12 -33.32
C LEU A 166 12.71 20.39 -32.46
N PHE A 167 13.85 20.92 -32.02
CA PHE A 167 13.91 22.30 -31.56
C PHE A 167 14.00 23.22 -32.77
N ARG A 168 12.84 23.48 -33.40
CA ARG A 168 12.69 24.54 -34.39
C ARG A 168 13.03 25.85 -33.68
N ARG A 169 14.29 26.27 -33.79
CA ARG A 169 14.77 27.57 -33.30
C ARG A 169 13.96 28.63 -34.04
N ARG A 170 12.93 29.17 -33.39
CA ARG A 170 12.15 30.29 -33.92
C ARG A 170 13.12 31.46 -34.05
N LYS A 171 13.49 31.84 -35.28
CA LYS A 171 14.26 33.07 -35.54
C LYS A 171 13.41 34.22 -35.02
N LYS A 172 13.95 34.99 -34.08
CA LYS A 172 13.21 35.99 -33.30
C LYS A 172 12.93 37.28 -34.08
N ASP A 173 13.50 37.44 -35.28
CA ASP A 173 13.60 38.75 -35.94
C ASP A 173 13.08 38.77 -37.38
N GLU A 174 12.18 37.84 -37.77
CA GLU A 174 11.52 37.94 -39.08
C GLU A 174 10.34 38.92 -39.00
N VAL A 175 10.67 40.21 -39.13
CA VAL A 175 9.70 41.30 -39.31
C VAL A 175 9.02 41.10 -40.65
N ILE A 176 7.71 40.88 -40.64
CA ILE A 176 6.87 40.80 -41.84
C ILE A 176 6.73 42.24 -42.39
N PRO A 177 7.30 42.59 -43.55
CA PRO A 177 7.16 43.94 -44.11
C PRO A 177 5.84 44.02 -44.89
N GLY A 178 5.03 45.05 -44.61
CA GLY A 178 3.85 45.39 -45.44
C GLY A 178 2.52 45.57 -44.71
N ILE A 179 2.50 45.82 -43.39
CA ILE A 179 1.30 46.33 -42.72
C ILE A 179 1.51 47.83 -42.50
N ASP A 180 1.36 48.59 -43.58
CA ASP A 180 1.21 50.04 -43.53
C ASP A 180 -0.22 50.38 -43.06
N ASP A 181 -0.28 51.33 -42.14
CA ASP A 181 -1.38 51.62 -41.23
C ASP A 181 -2.42 52.56 -41.84
N ASP A 182 -3.07 52.15 -42.93
CA ASP A 182 -4.22 52.85 -43.52
C ASP A 182 -5.54 52.30 -42.96
N ARG A 183 -5.71 52.33 -41.64
CA ARG A 183 -6.97 51.93 -40.99
C ARG A 183 -8.01 53.06 -41.07
N PRO A 184 -9.17 52.85 -41.72
CA PRO A 184 -10.25 53.86 -41.79
C PRO A 184 -10.85 54.15 -40.40
N ALA A 185 -11.32 55.38 -40.23
CA ALA A 185 -11.73 56.00 -38.96
C ALA A 185 -13.00 55.42 -38.28
N ASP A 186 -13.53 54.31 -38.77
CA ASP A 186 -14.78 53.70 -38.27
C ASP A 186 -14.54 52.52 -37.33
N ILE A 187 -13.29 52.29 -36.90
CA ILE A 187 -12.96 51.26 -35.92
C ILE A 187 -13.21 51.85 -34.51
N PRO A 188 -14.09 51.25 -33.68
CA PRO A 188 -14.38 51.72 -32.33
C PRO A 188 -13.12 51.87 -31.50
N ARG A 189 -13.01 52.97 -30.75
CA ARG A 189 -11.89 53.21 -29.81
C ARG A 189 -11.90 52.17 -28.69
N GLU A 190 -10.70 51.82 -28.26
CA GLU A 190 -10.25 50.78 -27.31
C GLU A 190 -10.93 50.77 -25.92
N GLU A 191 -11.86 51.70 -25.63
CA GLU A 191 -12.60 51.74 -24.37
C GLU A 191 -13.81 50.78 -24.33
N ASP A 192 -14.24 50.26 -25.48
CA ASP A 192 -15.25 49.19 -25.61
C ASP A 192 -14.62 47.79 -25.80
N GLU A 193 -13.30 47.65 -25.69
CA GLU A 193 -12.68 46.33 -25.73
C GLU A 193 -13.06 45.53 -24.47
N PRO A 194 -13.64 44.32 -24.63
CA PRO A 194 -13.91 43.45 -23.49
C PRO A 194 -12.60 43.20 -22.74
N PRO A 195 -12.64 43.07 -21.40
CA PRO A 195 -11.44 43.01 -20.56
C PRO A 195 -10.44 41.99 -21.10
N PRO A 196 -9.13 42.31 -21.06
CA PRO A 196 -8.10 41.54 -21.73
C PRO A 196 -8.25 40.06 -21.36
N ARG A 197 -8.44 39.23 -22.38
CA ARG A 197 -8.58 37.79 -22.20
C ARG A 197 -7.35 37.30 -21.45
N LYS A 198 -7.57 36.67 -20.30
CA LYS A 198 -6.52 36.12 -19.43
C LYS A 198 -5.51 35.34 -20.28
N PRO A 199 -4.19 35.47 -19.99
CA PRO A 199 -3.16 34.86 -20.80
C PRO A 199 -3.43 33.36 -20.95
N ILE A 200 -3.63 32.95 -22.20
CA ILE A 200 -3.80 31.54 -22.56
C ILE A 200 -2.43 30.90 -22.34
N PHE A 201 -2.30 30.12 -21.27
CA PHE A 201 -1.18 29.21 -21.08
C PHE A 201 -1.24 28.15 -22.19
N GLY A 202 -0.53 28.43 -23.28
CA GLY A 202 -0.54 27.64 -24.49
C GLY A 202 0.12 26.27 -24.31
N GLY A 203 -0.70 25.23 -24.35
CA GLY A 203 -0.33 23.87 -24.73
C GLY A 203 -1.54 23.22 -25.40
N VAL A 204 -1.55 23.23 -26.75
CA VAL A 204 -2.38 22.42 -27.66
C VAL A 204 -3.74 21.98 -27.12
N GLY A 205 -4.79 22.77 -27.36
CA GLY A 205 -6.19 22.32 -27.41
C GLY A 205 -6.63 21.28 -26.39
N GLY A 206 -6.21 21.43 -25.13
CA GLY A 206 -6.79 20.67 -24.02
C GLY A 206 -8.03 21.41 -23.60
N GLU A 207 -9.21 20.84 -23.89
CA GLU A 207 -10.43 21.16 -23.14
C GLU A 207 -10.07 21.32 -21.66
N ASP A 208 -10.63 22.34 -20.99
CA ASP A 208 -10.58 22.45 -19.53
C ASP A 208 -10.95 21.08 -18.98
N ARG A 209 -9.94 20.28 -18.57
CA ARG A 209 -10.21 18.95 -18.04
C ARG A 209 -11.10 19.21 -16.84
N PRO A 210 -12.37 18.78 -16.88
CA PRO A 210 -13.30 19.06 -15.80
C PRO A 210 -12.63 18.59 -14.53
N ALA A 211 -12.55 19.45 -13.52
CA ALA A 211 -11.87 19.17 -12.26
C ALA A 211 -12.27 17.76 -11.80
N GLN A 212 -11.35 16.82 -11.99
CA GLN A 212 -11.68 15.41 -11.87
C GLN A 212 -11.98 15.20 -10.39
N LYS A 213 -13.23 14.88 -10.04
CA LYS A 213 -13.64 14.66 -8.65
C LYS A 213 -12.77 13.52 -8.11
N ARG A 214 -11.84 13.84 -7.21
CA ARG A 214 -10.98 12.84 -6.58
C ARG A 214 -11.64 12.39 -5.28
N GLY A 215 -11.89 11.10 -5.17
CA GLY A 215 -12.29 10.45 -3.94
C GLY A 215 -11.08 9.89 -3.21
N SER A 216 -11.21 9.72 -1.90
CA SER A 216 -10.27 8.88 -1.16
C SER A 216 -10.99 8.05 -0.11
N VAL A 217 -10.54 6.82 0.11
CA VAL A 217 -10.99 5.95 1.19
C VAL A 217 -9.77 5.35 1.88
N GLY A 218 -9.85 5.15 3.20
CA GLY A 218 -8.70 4.68 3.96
C GLY A 218 -9.07 4.03 5.28
N GLY A 219 -8.08 3.40 5.90
CA GLY A 219 -8.21 2.74 7.18
C GLY A 219 -6.89 2.69 7.94
N GLY A 220 -6.97 2.59 9.25
CA GLY A 220 -5.79 2.48 10.09
C GLY A 220 -6.08 2.56 11.58
N VAL A 221 -5.15 3.14 12.32
CA VAL A 221 -5.16 3.17 13.79
C VAL A 221 -5.56 4.56 14.27
N ALA A 222 -6.39 4.63 15.30
CA ALA A 222 -6.69 5.85 16.04
C ALA A 222 -6.23 5.74 17.49
N VAL A 223 -5.79 6.88 18.03
CA VAL A 223 -5.52 7.09 19.45
C VAL A 223 -6.38 8.26 19.91
N VAL A 224 -7.11 8.09 21.00
CA VAL A 224 -8.02 9.11 21.55
C VAL A 224 -7.82 9.22 23.05
N SER A 225 -7.52 10.42 23.53
CA SER A 225 -7.50 10.75 24.95
C SER A 225 -8.71 11.63 25.31
N GLY A 226 -9.22 11.46 26.53
CA GLY A 226 -10.39 12.19 27.00
C GLY A 226 -11.74 11.48 26.83
N VAL A 227 -11.74 10.17 26.62
CA VAL A 227 -12.97 9.34 26.61
C VAL A 227 -13.62 9.31 27.98
N ALA A 228 -12.82 9.05 29.02
CA ALA A 228 -13.23 9.15 30.43
C ALA A 228 -12.06 9.50 31.35
N THR A 229 -10.84 9.48 30.82
CA THR A 229 -9.57 9.80 31.47
C THR A 229 -8.60 10.28 30.37
N TRP A 230 -7.45 10.81 30.75
CA TRP A 230 -6.37 11.17 29.83
C TRP A 230 -5.56 9.98 29.32
N ALA A 231 -5.72 8.80 29.93
CA ALA A 231 -5.12 7.57 29.40
C ALA A 231 -5.56 7.34 27.94
N PRO A 232 -4.63 6.93 27.06
CA PRO A 232 -4.94 6.77 25.65
C PRO A 232 -5.90 5.60 25.45
N ALA A 233 -6.95 5.84 24.67
CA ALA A 233 -7.73 4.79 24.04
C ALA A 233 -7.16 4.50 22.65
N VAL A 234 -6.93 3.24 22.32
CA VAL A 234 -6.40 2.83 21.01
C VAL A 234 -7.45 1.99 20.29
N GLY A 235 -7.55 2.17 18.98
CA GLY A 235 -8.37 1.29 18.16
C GLY A 235 -8.29 1.60 16.68
N VAL A 236 -9.41 1.41 15.99
CA VAL A 236 -9.49 1.44 14.53
C VAL A 236 -10.11 2.73 14.03
N ALA A 237 -9.68 3.15 12.86
CA ALA A 237 -10.23 4.28 12.14
C ALA A 237 -10.47 3.96 10.67
N LEU A 238 -11.57 4.49 10.14
CA LEU A 238 -11.93 4.48 8.73
C LEU A 238 -12.08 5.93 8.25
N HIS A 239 -11.72 6.18 7.00
CA HIS A 239 -11.75 7.50 6.39
C HIS A 239 -12.39 7.42 5.01
N GLY A 240 -13.20 8.42 4.67
CA GLY A 240 -13.68 8.68 3.33
C GLY A 240 -13.69 10.18 3.07
N SER A 241 -13.23 10.63 1.90
CA SER A 241 -13.26 12.03 1.52
C SER A 241 -13.58 12.23 0.04
N ILE A 242 -14.17 13.37 -0.28
CA ILE A 242 -14.31 13.87 -1.64
C ILE A 242 -13.63 15.23 -1.77
N ARG A 243 -12.88 15.46 -2.85
CA ARG A 243 -12.28 16.75 -3.21
C ARG A 243 -13.09 17.39 -4.34
N PRO A 244 -14.11 18.22 -4.03
CA PRO A 244 -14.87 18.93 -5.07
C PRO A 244 -14.01 19.96 -5.83
N VAL A 245 -12.99 20.52 -5.17
CA VAL A 245 -11.99 21.44 -5.76
C VAL A 245 -10.60 21.09 -5.21
N GLU A 246 -9.54 21.53 -5.88
CA GLU A 246 -8.16 21.14 -5.51
C GLU A 246 -7.76 21.53 -4.08
N VAL A 247 -8.31 22.64 -3.57
CA VAL A 247 -7.91 23.22 -2.28
C VAL A 247 -8.84 22.79 -1.14
N VAL A 248 -10.01 22.21 -1.43
CA VAL A 248 -11.04 21.91 -0.41
C VAL A 248 -11.51 20.47 -0.53
N SER A 249 -11.55 19.77 0.61
CA SER A 249 -12.17 18.43 0.71
C SER A 249 -13.26 18.39 1.77
N ILE A 250 -14.24 17.53 1.57
CA ILE A 250 -15.22 17.14 2.57
C ILE A 250 -14.91 15.70 2.98
N GLY A 251 -14.71 15.47 4.27
CA GLY A 251 -14.29 14.18 4.82
C GLY A 251 -15.25 13.66 5.89
N LEU A 252 -15.35 12.34 5.98
CA LEU A 252 -16.02 11.60 7.04
C LEU A 252 -15.02 10.58 7.60
N ASP A 253 -14.73 10.66 8.90
CA ASP A 253 -13.97 9.63 9.61
C ASP A 253 -14.89 8.90 10.58
N ALA A 254 -14.75 7.58 10.68
CA ALA A 254 -15.34 6.79 11.75
C ALA A 254 -14.22 6.20 12.61
N ARG A 255 -14.38 6.21 13.94
CA ARG A 255 -13.38 5.74 14.90
C ARG A 255 -14.02 4.92 16.00
N ALA A 256 -13.34 3.86 16.41
CA ALA A 256 -13.65 3.10 17.61
C ALA A 256 -12.35 2.87 18.40
N ALA A 257 -12.30 3.24 19.67
CA ALA A 257 -11.11 3.14 20.50
C ALA A 257 -11.46 2.69 21.93
N TRP A 258 -10.60 1.86 22.52
CA TRP A 258 -10.74 1.30 23.87
C TRP A 258 -9.57 1.76 24.74
N LEU A 259 -9.87 2.16 25.98
CA LEU A 259 -8.85 2.52 26.96
C LEU A 259 -7.87 1.36 27.15
N THR A 260 -6.58 1.66 27.14
CA THR A 260 -5.53 0.65 27.38
C THR A 260 -5.30 0.35 28.86
N SER A 261 -5.96 1.10 29.75
CA SER A 261 -5.87 0.97 31.20
C SER A 261 -7.21 1.33 31.85
N GLY A 262 -7.42 0.86 33.07
CA GLY A 262 -8.57 1.24 33.88
C GLY A 262 -8.67 2.75 34.17
N ILE A 263 -9.87 3.20 34.57
CA ILE A 263 -10.16 4.60 34.91
C ILE A 263 -9.84 4.84 36.40
N GLY A 264 -8.91 5.75 36.67
CA GLY A 264 -8.55 6.12 38.06
C GLY A 264 -7.85 4.99 38.84
N GLY A 265 -7.27 4.01 38.14
CA GLY A 265 -6.65 2.82 38.76
C GLY A 265 -7.63 1.68 39.05
N GLU A 266 -8.93 1.90 38.84
CA GLU A 266 -9.96 0.88 39.02
C GLU A 266 -10.17 0.06 37.73
N PRO A 267 -10.60 -1.21 37.81
CA PRO A 267 -10.90 -2.07 36.65
C PRO A 267 -12.22 -1.66 35.99
N ILE A 268 -12.23 -0.45 35.43
CA ILE A 268 -13.33 0.15 34.70
C ILE A 268 -12.86 0.40 33.28
N ASP A 269 -13.51 -0.26 32.33
CA ASP A 269 -13.21 -0.11 30.92
C ASP A 269 -13.97 1.08 30.33
N GLY A 270 -13.35 1.75 29.39
CA GLY A 270 -13.95 2.83 28.62
C GLY A 270 -13.72 2.61 27.14
N MET A 271 -14.75 2.83 26.34
CA MET A 271 -14.65 2.86 24.89
C MET A 271 -15.35 4.09 24.32
N THR A 272 -14.87 4.54 23.17
CA THR A 272 -15.54 5.55 22.35
C THR A 272 -15.77 5.02 20.94
N VAL A 273 -16.93 5.32 20.40
CA VAL A 273 -17.28 5.09 18.98
C VAL A 273 -17.86 6.39 18.45
N GLY A 274 -17.28 6.95 17.40
CA GLY A 274 -17.75 8.23 16.87
C GLY A 274 -17.41 8.47 15.41
N ALA A 275 -18.09 9.45 14.85
CA ALA A 275 -17.86 9.95 13.50
C ALA A 275 -17.44 11.43 13.54
N LEU A 276 -16.52 11.80 12.66
CA LEU A 276 -16.07 13.17 12.45
C LEU A 276 -16.41 13.59 11.02
N VAL A 277 -17.28 14.58 10.87
CA VAL A 277 -17.55 15.25 9.59
C VAL A 277 -16.64 16.46 9.52
N SER A 278 -15.87 16.62 8.44
CA SER A 278 -14.87 17.68 8.33
C SER A 278 -14.86 18.37 6.97
N VAL A 279 -14.53 19.66 6.99
CA VAL A 279 -14.23 20.47 5.80
C VAL A 279 -12.78 20.90 5.91
N CYS A 280 -11.95 20.49 4.97
CA CYS A 280 -10.50 20.66 5.03
C CYS A 280 -9.99 21.56 3.90
N GLY A 281 -9.09 22.48 4.24
CA GLY A 281 -8.22 23.18 3.30
C GLY A 281 -6.90 22.43 3.14
N HIS A 282 -6.42 22.30 1.89
CA HIS A 282 -5.17 21.62 1.55
C HIS A 282 -4.11 22.62 1.11
N TRP A 283 -2.89 22.45 1.60
CA TRP A 283 -1.71 23.18 1.15
C TRP A 283 -0.53 22.21 0.98
N ARG A 284 -0.22 21.87 -0.27
CA ARG A 284 0.76 20.84 -0.63
C ARG A 284 0.40 19.49 -0.01
N TRP A 285 1.21 18.98 0.91
CA TRP A 285 0.97 17.73 1.64
C TRP A 285 0.36 17.97 3.03
N LEU A 286 0.14 19.22 3.43
CA LEU A 286 -0.49 19.58 4.70
C LEU A 286 -1.98 19.89 4.51
N PHE A 287 -2.78 19.64 5.53
CA PHE A 287 -4.17 20.04 5.56
C PHE A 287 -4.61 20.50 6.95
N GLY A 288 -5.61 21.38 6.98
CA GLY A 288 -6.29 21.84 8.18
C GLY A 288 -7.80 21.77 7.99
N CYS A 289 -8.54 21.26 8.97
CA CYS A 289 -9.98 21.07 8.90
C CYS A 289 -10.71 21.69 10.09
N GLY A 290 -11.90 22.23 9.83
CA GLY A 290 -12.96 22.31 10.84
C GLY A 290 -13.69 20.97 10.90
N ALA A 291 -13.95 20.46 12.11
CA ALA A 291 -14.56 19.15 12.31
C ALA A 291 -15.74 19.21 13.29
N GLY A 292 -16.83 18.51 12.94
CA GLY A 292 -17.93 18.20 13.83
C GLY A 292 -17.88 16.73 14.25
N HIS A 293 -18.01 16.48 15.55
CA HIS A 293 -17.98 15.16 16.16
C HIS A 293 -19.38 14.71 16.57
N LEU A 294 -19.72 13.47 16.25
CA LEU A 294 -20.90 12.78 16.74
C LEU A 294 -20.44 11.41 17.25
N GLY A 295 -20.40 11.23 18.57
CA GLY A 295 -19.90 9.99 19.14
C GLY A 295 -20.61 9.58 20.41
N ILE A 296 -20.35 8.34 20.78
CA ILE A 296 -20.83 7.68 21.97
C ILE A 296 -19.62 7.30 22.81
N ILE A 297 -19.72 7.56 24.11
CA ILE A 297 -18.75 7.11 25.12
C ILE A 297 -19.46 6.07 25.98
N SER A 298 -18.89 4.87 26.07
CA SER A 298 -19.40 3.81 26.93
C SER A 298 -18.38 3.52 28.02
N VAL A 299 -18.87 3.47 29.27
CA VAL A 299 -18.09 3.09 30.45
C VAL A 299 -18.71 1.82 31.00
N THR A 300 -17.92 0.76 31.08
CA THR A 300 -18.35 -0.57 31.54
C THR A 300 -17.55 -0.99 32.76
N PHE A 301 -18.24 -1.42 33.81
CA PHE A 301 -17.64 -1.87 35.04
C PHE A 301 -17.46 -3.39 35.00
N ASP A 302 -16.32 -3.88 35.50
CA ASP A 302 -16.16 -5.30 35.76
C ASP A 302 -17.16 -5.74 36.83
N LYS A 303 -18.05 -6.68 36.47
CA LYS A 303 -19.09 -7.20 37.37
C LYS A 303 -18.53 -7.93 38.59
N THR A 304 -17.27 -8.35 38.55
CA THR A 304 -16.62 -9.01 39.67
C THR A 304 -16.17 -8.03 40.75
N ALA A 305 -15.87 -6.78 40.36
CA ALA A 305 -15.37 -5.75 41.26
C ALA A 305 -16.44 -4.73 41.68
N PHE A 306 -17.46 -4.49 40.84
CA PHE A 306 -18.48 -3.47 41.09
C PHE A 306 -19.89 -3.93 40.69
N GLU A 307 -20.89 -3.62 41.52
CA GLU A 307 -22.33 -3.74 41.19
C GLU A 307 -22.83 -2.54 40.37
N GLY A 308 -22.07 -2.13 39.35
CA GLY A 308 -22.37 -0.96 38.52
C GLY A 308 -23.14 -1.29 37.25
N ARG A 309 -24.04 -0.39 36.82
CA ARG A 309 -24.57 -0.40 35.44
C ARG A 309 -23.61 0.34 34.53
N GLY A 310 -23.32 -0.22 33.35
CA GLY A 310 -22.61 0.51 32.31
C GLY A 310 -23.43 1.71 31.84
N PHE A 311 -22.75 2.80 31.49
CA PHE A 311 -23.39 4.00 30.97
C PHE A 311 -22.92 4.29 29.55
N THR A 312 -23.83 4.82 28.74
CA THR A 312 -23.60 5.17 27.34
C THR A 312 -24.03 6.61 27.14
N PHE A 313 -23.08 7.48 26.77
CA PHE A 313 -23.31 8.91 26.63
C PHE A 313 -23.12 9.33 25.17
N PHE A 314 -24.15 9.95 24.58
CA PHE A 314 -23.99 10.65 23.30
C PHE A 314 -23.34 12.01 23.52
N ARG A 315 -22.23 12.29 22.82
CA ARG A 315 -21.36 13.46 23.00
C ARG A 315 -21.10 14.16 21.66
N PRO A 316 -22.00 15.05 21.22
CA PRO A 316 -21.70 15.91 20.08
C PRO A 316 -20.59 16.89 20.44
N GLY A 317 -19.82 17.30 19.45
CA GLY A 317 -18.71 18.23 19.64
C GLY A 317 -18.29 18.95 18.37
N LEU A 318 -17.45 19.97 18.54
CA LEU A 318 -16.85 20.74 17.46
C LEU A 318 -15.36 20.91 17.73
N GLY A 319 -14.57 21.00 16.68
CA GLY A 319 -13.14 21.16 16.84
C GLY A 319 -12.39 21.37 15.56
N ALA A 320 -11.08 21.17 15.64
CA ALA A 320 -10.17 21.34 14.54
C ALA A 320 -9.28 20.11 14.38
N ARG A 321 -8.85 19.87 13.15
CA ARG A 321 -7.90 18.82 12.79
C ARG A 321 -6.77 19.42 11.96
N ILE A 322 -5.55 18.97 12.19
CA ILE A 322 -4.40 19.25 11.32
C ILE A 322 -3.74 17.93 10.95
N GLY A 323 -3.15 17.86 9.76
CA GLY A 323 -2.46 16.65 9.35
C GLY A 323 -1.64 16.79 8.08
N ALA A 324 -1.06 15.66 7.70
CA ALA A 324 -0.18 15.49 6.56
C ALA A 324 -0.65 14.29 5.72
N ALA A 325 -0.66 14.43 4.40
CA ALA A 325 -0.92 13.39 3.43
C ALA A 325 0.33 13.17 2.56
N ILE A 326 0.93 11.99 2.69
CA ILE A 326 2.19 11.59 2.04
C ILE A 326 1.84 10.60 0.93
N PRO A 327 1.85 11.00 -0.34
CA PRO A 327 1.59 10.08 -1.44
C PRO A 327 2.79 9.14 -1.64
N PHE A 328 2.53 7.83 -1.72
CA PHE A 328 3.52 6.82 -2.09
C PHE A 328 3.44 6.46 -3.57
N SER A 329 2.24 6.51 -4.15
CA SER A 329 1.99 6.30 -5.56
C SER A 329 0.88 7.24 -6.05
N GLN A 330 0.43 7.07 -7.29
CA GLN A 330 -0.70 7.82 -7.83
C GLN A 330 -2.04 7.47 -7.16
N VAL A 331 -2.11 6.33 -6.47
CA VAL A 331 -3.34 5.82 -5.85
C VAL A 331 -3.18 5.57 -4.36
N LEU A 332 -1.97 5.28 -3.85
CA LEU A 332 -1.76 4.96 -2.43
C LEU A 332 -1.00 6.08 -1.72
N GLY A 333 -1.43 6.40 -0.50
CA GLY A 333 -0.76 7.33 0.39
C GLY A 333 -0.92 6.98 1.86
N LEU A 334 -0.20 7.71 2.69
CA LEU A 334 -0.29 7.68 4.15
C LEU A 334 -0.82 9.03 4.64
N GLN A 335 -1.77 9.00 5.56
CA GLN A 335 -2.28 10.19 6.23
C GLN A 335 -2.02 10.11 7.72
N VAL A 336 -1.46 11.18 8.28
CA VAL A 336 -1.23 11.36 9.71
C VAL A 336 -2.02 12.59 10.12
N SER A 337 -2.85 12.50 11.17
CA SER A 337 -3.53 13.70 11.67
C SER A 337 -3.68 13.70 13.18
N ALA A 338 -3.87 14.90 13.72
CA ALA A 338 -4.21 15.17 15.10
C ALA A 338 -5.41 16.11 15.15
N ASP A 339 -6.31 15.89 16.11
CA ASP A 339 -7.51 16.70 16.30
C ASP A 339 -7.75 17.02 17.77
N VAL A 340 -8.39 18.16 17.99
CA VAL A 340 -8.85 18.64 19.28
C VAL A 340 -10.33 18.96 19.16
N ILE A 341 -11.16 18.23 19.89
CA ILE A 341 -12.62 18.30 19.84
C ILE A 341 -13.13 18.75 21.21
N GLY A 342 -13.83 19.88 21.24
CA GLY A 342 -14.64 20.30 22.38
C GLY A 342 -15.97 19.55 22.37
N LEU A 343 -16.31 18.88 23.46
CA LEU A 343 -17.58 18.17 23.64
C LEU A 343 -18.63 19.09 24.28
N ASN A 344 -19.91 18.73 24.19
CA ASN A 344 -20.97 19.48 24.84
C ASN A 344 -20.97 19.38 26.39
N ALA A 345 -20.38 18.32 26.95
CA ALA A 345 -20.28 18.11 28.39
C ALA A 345 -19.16 17.11 28.73
N GLY A 346 -18.58 17.27 29.92
CA GLY A 346 -17.55 16.39 30.46
C GLY A 346 -18.07 15.02 30.89
N VAL A 347 -17.15 14.15 31.26
CA VAL A 347 -17.43 12.79 31.75
C VAL A 347 -16.95 12.67 33.18
N ARG A 348 -17.89 12.46 34.11
CA ARG A 348 -17.59 12.15 35.51
C ARG A 348 -17.86 10.67 35.74
N VAL A 349 -16.87 9.98 36.28
CA VAL A 349 -16.97 8.57 36.66
C VAL A 349 -16.91 8.48 38.17
N LEU A 350 -17.96 7.92 38.76
CA LEU A 350 -18.08 7.65 40.19
C LEU A 350 -18.00 6.13 40.38
N ALA A 351 -17.15 5.69 41.30
CA ALA A 351 -17.09 4.30 41.74
C ALA A 351 -17.14 4.28 43.28
N ASN A 352 -18.03 3.47 43.85
CA ASN A 352 -18.24 3.38 45.31
C ASN A 352 -18.43 4.74 46.00
N GLY A 353 -19.17 5.66 45.37
CA GLY A 353 -19.42 7.01 45.89
C GLY A 353 -18.23 7.97 45.82
N LYS A 354 -17.06 7.52 45.33
CA LYS A 354 -15.87 8.34 45.12
C LYS A 354 -15.73 8.71 43.64
N GLN A 355 -15.37 9.96 43.38
CA GLN A 355 -15.00 10.42 42.04
C GLN A 355 -13.64 9.83 41.66
N VAL A 356 -13.64 8.92 40.68
CA VAL A 356 -12.42 8.29 40.16
C VAL A 356 -11.86 9.03 38.95
N SER A 357 -12.72 9.74 38.21
CA SER A 357 -12.31 10.61 37.12
C SER A 357 -13.30 11.75 36.88
N ASP A 358 -12.78 12.91 36.51
CA ASP A 358 -13.53 14.09 36.06
C ASP A 358 -12.84 14.67 34.84
N GLN A 359 -13.29 14.20 33.69
CA GLN A 359 -12.74 14.57 32.40
C GLN A 359 -13.46 15.83 31.89
N PRO A 360 -12.72 16.91 31.56
CA PRO A 360 -13.32 18.08 30.96
C PRO A 360 -13.99 17.75 29.62
N PRO A 361 -14.87 18.61 29.09
CA PRO A 361 -15.50 18.45 27.77
C PRO A 361 -14.51 18.64 26.62
N LEU A 362 -13.42 17.89 26.62
CA LEU A 362 -12.31 17.99 25.69
C LEU A 362 -11.77 16.60 25.37
N MET A 363 -11.63 16.34 24.07
CA MET A 363 -11.08 15.11 23.52
C MET A 363 -9.94 15.47 22.57
N ILE A 364 -8.82 14.76 22.68
CA ILE A 364 -7.65 14.91 21.80
C ILE A 364 -7.45 13.59 21.08
N GLY A 365 -7.42 13.63 19.76
CA GLY A 365 -7.30 12.46 18.91
C GLY A 365 -6.09 12.55 17.98
N GLY A 366 -5.64 11.39 17.53
CA GLY A 366 -4.73 11.25 16.40
C GLY A 366 -5.03 9.99 15.62
N ASN A 367 -4.72 9.99 14.32
CA ASN A 367 -4.84 8.80 13.49
C ASN A 367 -3.67 8.66 12.51
N LEU A 368 -3.39 7.40 12.17
CA LEU A 368 -2.46 6.98 11.14
C LEU A 368 -3.21 6.09 10.17
N LEU A 369 -3.41 6.56 8.95
CA LEU A 369 -4.29 5.93 7.96
C LEU A 369 -3.53 5.62 6.67
N GLY A 370 -3.69 4.41 6.14
CA GLY A 370 -3.40 4.13 4.73
C GLY A 370 -4.59 4.58 3.89
N VAL A 371 -4.35 5.35 2.83
CA VAL A 371 -5.40 5.96 2.00
C VAL A 371 -5.24 5.55 0.54
N TRP A 372 -6.36 5.24 -0.11
CA TRP A 372 -6.49 4.94 -1.52
C TRP A 372 -7.27 6.09 -2.20
N GLU A 373 -6.61 6.82 -3.12
CA GLU A 373 -7.21 7.85 -3.97
C GLU A 373 -7.76 7.23 -5.28
N PHE A 374 -8.93 7.67 -5.73
CA PHE A 374 -9.61 7.23 -6.95
C PHE A 374 -10.32 8.35 -7.72
#